data_AF-A0A7V2U0A2-F1
#
_entry.id   AF-A0A7V2U0A2-F1
#
_cell.length_a   1.000
_cell.length_b   1.000
_cell.length_c   1.000
_cell.angle_alpha   90.00
_cell.angle_beta   90.00
_cell.angle_gamma   90.00
#
_symmetry.space_group_name_H-M   'P 1'
#
loop_
_entity.id
_entity.type
_entity.pdbx_description
1 polymer ?
#
loop_
_entity_poly.entity_id
_entity_poly.type
_entity_poly.pdbx_seq_one_letter_code
_entity_poly.pdbx_strand_id
1 'polypeptide(L)'
;MEKSSLLEGIGTGSFKRIVLARMPIGVDLLEAIYEVVRGEKIQKGIILMGLGALQKAVFRNLKVFPREYPVTPKDRIYFEVAKPLEVV
;
A
#
# COMPACT_ATOMS: atom_id res chain seq x y z
N MET A 1 28.31 -19.03 21.28
CA MET A 1 27.60 -17.78 20.93
C MET A 1 26.66 -18.09 19.79
N GLU A 2 25.35 -18.17 20.07
CA GLU A 2 24.36 -18.32 19.01
C GLU A 2 24.40 -17.09 18.10
N LYS A 3 24.48 -17.32 16.79
CA LYS A 3 24.26 -16.26 15.80
C LYS A 3 22.77 -15.91 15.84
N SER A 4 22.42 -14.87 16.58
CA SER A 4 21.11 -14.23 16.44
C SER A 4 21.00 -13.71 15.00
N SER A 5 20.18 -14.37 14.19
CA SER A 5 19.84 -13.87 12.86
C SER A 5 18.96 -12.65 13.04
N LEU A 6 19.35 -11.52 12.44
CA LEU A 6 18.52 -10.31 12.41
C LEU A 6 17.28 -10.46 11.51
N LEU A 7 17.19 -11.58 10.77
CA LEU A 7 16.13 -11.85 9.82
C LEU A 7 15.33 -13.07 10.25
N GLU A 8 14.00 -12.93 10.28
CA GLU A 8 13.06 -14.04 10.45
C GLU A 8 12.85 -14.82 9.13
N GLY A 9 13.13 -14.21 7.96
CA GLY A 9 13.02 -14.86 6.66
C GLY A 9 13.40 -13.95 5.48
N ILE A 10 13.58 -14.55 4.28
CA ILE A 10 13.86 -13.86 3.03
C ILE A 10 12.90 -14.37 1.94
N GLY A 11 12.29 -13.45 1.19
CA GLY A 11 11.52 -13.75 -0.02
C GLY A 11 12.23 -13.24 -1.27
N THR A 12 12.21 -14.01 -2.37
CA THR A 12 12.81 -13.62 -3.65
C THR A 12 11.82 -13.81 -4.81
N GLY A 13 12.02 -13.06 -5.89
CA GLY A 13 11.19 -13.14 -7.09
C GLY A 13 11.75 -12.32 -8.25
N SER A 14 11.19 -12.50 -9.44
CA SER A 14 11.54 -11.76 -10.65
C SER A 14 10.33 -11.02 -11.24
N PHE A 15 10.58 -9.89 -11.90
CA PHE A 15 9.54 -9.17 -12.62
C PHE A 15 9.23 -9.87 -13.94
N LYS A 16 7.98 -10.32 -14.12
CA LYS A 16 7.51 -10.94 -15.37
C LYS A 16 6.81 -9.97 -16.31
N ARG A 17 6.11 -8.98 -15.77
CA ARG A 17 5.38 -7.97 -16.53
C ARG A 17 5.32 -6.64 -15.77
N ILE A 18 5.17 -5.55 -16.50
CA ILE A 18 4.89 -4.21 -15.98
C ILE A 18 3.52 -3.79 -16.49
N VAL A 19 2.69 -3.26 -15.60
CA VAL A 19 1.36 -2.73 -15.92
C VAL A 19 1.36 -1.25 -15.55
N LEU A 20 0.89 -0.41 -16.47
CA LEU A 20 0.69 1.02 -16.25
C LEU A 20 -0.81 1.32 -16.40
N ALA A 21 -1.37 2.02 -15.42
CA ALA A 21 -2.77 2.41 -15.42
C ALA A 21 -2.90 3.90 -15.09
N ARG A 22 -3.84 4.58 -15.75
CA ARG A 22 -4.18 5.97 -15.49
C ARG A 22 -5.60 6.01 -14.94
N MET A 23 -5.78 6.66 -13.79
CA MET A 23 -7.07 6.74 -13.13
C MET A 23 -7.83 7.99 -13.60
N PRO A 24 -9.15 7.89 -13.83
CA PRO A 24 -9.99 9.06 -14.07
C PRO A 24 -9.99 10.01 -12.87
N ILE A 25 -10.34 11.28 -13.09
CA ILE A 25 -10.51 12.24 -12.00
C ILE A 25 -11.75 11.86 -11.18
N GLY A 26 -11.63 11.93 -9.85
CA GLY A 26 -12.76 11.75 -8.93
C GLY A 26 -13.02 10.30 -8.49
N VAL A 27 -12.23 9.33 -8.95
CA VAL A 27 -12.33 7.94 -8.49
C VAL A 27 -11.52 7.71 -7.22
N ASP A 28 -11.91 6.71 -6.44
CA ASP A 28 -11.10 6.22 -5.33
C ASP A 28 -9.88 5.45 -5.87
N LEU A 29 -8.68 5.86 -5.45
CA LEU A 29 -7.42 5.30 -5.94
C LEU A 29 -7.26 3.82 -5.57
N LEU A 30 -7.67 3.42 -4.36
CA LEU A 30 -7.51 2.05 -3.88
C LEU A 30 -8.45 1.11 -4.65
N GLU A 31 -9.70 1.51 -4.85
CA GLU A 31 -10.65 0.75 -5.67
C GLU A 31 -10.19 0.62 -7.12
N ALA A 32 -9.64 1.69 -7.70
CA ALA A 32 -9.09 1.64 -9.06
C ALA A 32 -7.87 0.71 -9.16
N ILE A 33 -7.00 0.67 -8.15
CA ILE A 33 -5.90 -0.32 -8.08
C ILE A 33 -6.46 -1.74 -8.00
N TYR A 34 -7.51 -1.99 -7.22
CA TYR A 34 -8.15 -3.30 -7.16
C TYR A 34 -8.78 -3.70 -8.49
N GLU A 35 -9.35 -2.76 -9.24
CA GLU A 35 -9.85 -3.00 -10.59
C GLU A 35 -8.72 -3.46 -11.53
N VAL A 36 -7.58 -2.77 -11.52
CA VAL A 36 -6.39 -3.18 -12.29
C VAL A 36 -5.92 -4.58 -11.89
N VAL A 37 -5.81 -4.85 -10.59
CA VAL A 37 -5.38 -6.16 -10.07
C VAL A 37 -6.31 -7.29 -10.54
N ARG A 38 -7.63 -7.07 -10.50
CA ARG A 38 -8.64 -8.03 -10.97
C ARG A 38 -8.58 -8.22 -12.48
N GLY A 39 -8.56 -7.13 -13.25
CA GLY A 39 -8.55 -7.16 -14.73
C GLY A 39 -7.29 -7.83 -15.28
N GLU A 40 -6.14 -7.53 -14.70
CA GLU A 40 -4.86 -8.12 -15.09
C GLU A 40 -4.61 -9.49 -14.46
N LYS A 41 -5.47 -9.95 -13.53
CA LYS A 41 -5.28 -11.20 -12.77
C LYS A 41 -3.95 -11.24 -12.02
N ILE A 42 -3.55 -10.13 -11.41
CA ILE A 42 -2.31 -10.02 -10.63
C ILE A 42 -2.49 -10.77 -9.29
N GLN A 43 -1.67 -11.79 -9.06
CA GLN A 43 -1.68 -12.54 -7.79
C GLN A 43 -0.67 -12.00 -6.77
N LYS A 44 0.48 -11.52 -7.25
CA LYS A 44 1.57 -10.95 -6.46
C LYS A 44 2.23 -9.85 -7.29
N GLY A 45 2.55 -8.72 -6.67
CA GLY A 45 3.14 -7.58 -7.36
C GLY A 45 3.65 -6.53 -6.39
N ILE A 46 4.42 -5.58 -6.93
CA ILE A 46 4.94 -4.42 -6.22
C ILE A 46 4.48 -3.20 -7.02
N ILE A 47 3.99 -2.17 -6.34
CA ILE A 47 3.78 -0.86 -6.95
C ILE A 47 5.15 -0.23 -7.12
N LEU A 48 5.63 -0.13 -8.37
CA LEU A 48 6.97 0.39 -8.66
C LEU A 48 7.04 1.92 -8.52
N MET A 49 5.99 2.60 -8.98
CA MET A 49 5.86 4.06 -8.93
C MET A 49 4.40 4.45 -9.10
N GLY A 50 4.08 5.67 -8.68
CA GLY A 50 2.81 6.34 -8.93
C GLY A 50 3.00 7.83 -8.71
N LEU A 51 2.31 8.63 -9.52
CA LEU A 51 2.28 10.08 -9.41
C LEU A 51 0.88 10.57 -9.73
N GLY A 52 0.46 11.66 -9.09
CA GLY A 52 -0.86 12.23 -9.33
C GLY A 52 -1.30 13.18 -8.23
N ALA A 53 -2.54 13.65 -8.38
CA ALA A 53 -3.17 14.55 -7.41
C ALA A 53 -4.41 13.88 -6.80
N LEU A 54 -4.61 14.10 -5.51
CA LEU A 54 -5.77 13.65 -4.75
C LEU A 54 -6.57 14.86 -4.25
N GLN A 55 -7.89 14.73 -4.21
CA GLN A 55 -8.78 15.71 -3.60
C GLN A 55 -9.02 15.44 -2.11
N LYS A 56 -8.88 14.17 -1.72
CA LYS A 56 -9.01 13.69 -0.35
C LYS A 56 -8.11 12.47 -0.15
N ALA A 57 -7.54 12.33 1.04
CA ALA A 57 -6.80 11.15 1.44
C ALA A 57 -7.14 10.78 2.90
N VAL A 58 -7.15 9.47 3.18
CA VAL A 58 -7.25 8.93 4.53
C VAL A 58 -5.94 8.22 4.84
N PHE A 59 -5.13 8.84 5.70
CA PHE A 59 -3.88 8.27 6.16
C PHE A 59 -4.14 7.35 7.35
N ARG A 60 -3.48 6.20 7.36
CA ARG A 60 -3.57 5.22 8.44
C ARG A 60 -2.18 5.01 9.01
N ASN A 61 -2.02 5.27 10.30
CA ASN A 61 -0.76 5.04 11.01
C ASN A 61 -0.99 4.16 12.25
N LEU A 62 0.08 3.57 12.76
CA LEU A 62 0.08 2.94 14.08
C LEU A 62 0.01 4.04 15.15
N LYS A 63 -0.91 3.88 16.09
CA LYS A 63 -1.00 4.72 17.29
C LYS A 63 -0.02 4.25 18.35
N VAL A 64 0.18 2.94 18.43
CA VAL A 64 1.07 2.26 19.38
C VAL A 64 1.85 1.17 18.67
N PHE A 65 3.01 0.81 19.20
CA PHE A 65 3.73 -0.37 18.73
C PHE A 65 3.06 -1.63 19.33
N PRO A 66 2.42 -2.48 18.51
CA PRO A 66 1.68 -3.63 19.02
C PRO A 66 2.64 -4.69 19.57
N ARG A 67 2.24 -5.35 20.67
CA ARG A 67 3.02 -6.45 21.26
C ARG A 67 2.85 -7.77 20.50
N GLU A 68 1.71 -7.91 19.82
CA GLU A 68 1.33 -9.12 19.09
C GLU A 68 0.75 -8.73 17.72
N TYR A 69 0.95 -9.60 16.74
CA TYR A 69 0.37 -9.49 15.40
C TYR A 69 -0.83 -10.44 15.27
N PRO A 70 -1.85 -10.13 14.43
CA PRO A 70 -1.91 -9.00 13.50
C PRO A 70 -2.36 -7.68 14.15
N VAL A 71 -1.96 -6.56 13.54
CA VAL A 71 -2.40 -5.22 13.93
C VAL A 71 -3.92 -5.10 13.79
N THR A 72 -4.60 -4.68 14.85
CA THR A 72 -6.06 -4.49 14.85
C THR A 72 -6.44 -3.01 14.67
N PRO A 73 -7.73 -2.68 14.42
CA PRO A 73 -8.17 -1.29 14.41
C PRO A 73 -7.88 -0.52 15.70
N LYS A 74 -7.78 -1.18 16.86
CA LYS A 74 -7.47 -0.54 18.15
C LYS A 74 -6.06 0.04 18.21
N ASP A 75 -5.15 -0.51 17.39
CA ASP A 75 -3.74 -0.10 17.33
C ASP A 75 -3.50 1.03 16.32
N ARG A 76 -4.56 1.48 15.64
CA ARG A 76 -4.47 2.39 14.48
C ARG A 76 -5.05 3.76 14.79
N ILE A 77 -4.48 4.77 14.16
CA ILE A 77 -5.05 6.12 14.07
C ILE A 77 -5.29 6.45 12.60
N TYR A 78 -6.38 7.15 12.34
CA TYR A 78 -6.76 7.61 11.02
C TYR A 78 -6.77 9.13 11.00
N PHE A 79 -6.21 9.70 9.95
CA PHE A 79 -6.19 11.13 9.72
C PHE A 79 -6.73 11.41 8.32
N GLU A 80 -7.79 12.19 8.25
CA GLU A 80 -8.44 12.56 7.00
C GLU A 80 -8.04 13.97 6.58
N VAL A 81 -7.73 14.11 5.29
CA VAL A 81 -7.43 15.40 4.68
C VAL A 81 -8.29 15.54 3.43
N ALA A 82 -9.18 16.53 3.42
CA ALA A 82 -10.04 16.88 2.28
C ALA A 82 -9.60 18.20 1.65
N LYS A 83 -8.43 18.20 1.01
CA LYS A 83 -7.86 19.32 0.25
C LYS A 83 -6.96 18.77 -0.87
N PRO A 84 -6.58 19.58 -1.87
CA PRO A 84 -5.62 19.15 -2.89
C PRO A 84 -4.31 18.64 -2.27
N LEU A 85 -3.89 17.46 -2.72
CA LEU A 85 -2.68 16.75 -2.28
C LEU A 85 -1.96 16.18 -3.50
N GLU A 86 -0.63 16.15 -3.47
CA GLU A 86 0.17 15.45 -4.46
C GLU A 86 0.64 14.10 -3.91
N VAL A 87 0.64 13.09 -4.78
CA VAL A 87 1.36 11.83 -4.59
C VAL A 87 2.75 12.03 -5.19
N VAL A 88 3.76 12.04 -4.33
CA VAL A 88 5.18 12.28 -4.67
C VAL A 88 5.99 10.99 -4.68
#